data_AF-A0A8T3TW26-F1
#
_entry.id   AF-A0A8T3TW26-F1
#
_cell.length_a   1.000
_cell.length_b   1.000
_cell.length_c   1.000
_cell.angle_alpha   90.00
_cell.angle_beta   90.00
_cell.angle_gamma   90.00
#
_symmetry.space_group_name_H-M   'P 1'
#
loop_
_entity.id
_entity.type
_entity.pdbx_description
1 polymer ?
#
loop_
_entity_poly.entity_id
_entity_poly.type
_entity_poly.pdbx_seq_one_letter_code
_entity_poly.pdbx_strand_id
1 'polypeptide(L)'
;MTEDDRVRAVVRNDLDESTGIHFHGQNLPNAMDGVPFLTQPPIMPGETFVYEFVADPAGSHMYHSHHNATDQVGRGILGAFIVDPRDAGQRYQVCA
;
A
#
# COMPACT_ATOMS: atom_id res chain seq x y z
N MET A 1 3.79 11.54 -5.38
CA MET A 1 4.54 10.91 -6.49
C MET A 1 3.72 11.10 -7.75
N THR A 2 4.27 10.95 -8.95
CA THR A 2 3.48 11.15 -10.18
C THR A 2 3.02 9.82 -10.76
N GLU A 3 1.88 9.84 -11.45
CA GLU A 3 1.36 8.70 -12.21
C GLU A 3 2.41 8.09 -13.15
N ASP A 4 2.41 6.77 -13.25
CA ASP A 4 3.41 5.90 -13.89
C ASP A 4 4.82 5.89 -13.27
N ASP A 5 5.04 6.54 -12.12
CA ASP A 5 6.29 6.38 -11.38
C ASP A 5 6.44 4.94 -10.87
N ARG A 6 7.67 4.42 -10.91
CA ARG A 6 8.00 3.15 -10.27
C ARG A 6 8.14 3.36 -8.77
N VAL A 7 7.30 2.69 -8.00
CA VAL A 7 7.29 2.73 -6.55
C VAL A 7 8.05 1.53 -6.01
N ARG A 8 8.95 1.79 -5.05
CA ARG A 8 9.61 0.76 -4.24
C ARG A 8 9.43 1.10 -2.77
N ALA A 9 8.51 0.42 -2.10
CA ALA A 9 8.24 0.60 -0.67
C ALA A 9 8.86 -0.55 0.13
N VAL A 10 9.81 -0.22 1.00
CA VAL A 10 10.47 -1.19 1.89
C VAL A 10 9.77 -1.14 3.24
N VAL A 11 9.02 -2.19 3.56
CA VAL A 11 8.27 -2.30 4.81
C VAL A 11 9.03 -3.25 5.73
N ARG A 12 9.55 -2.72 6.83
CA ARG A 12 10.11 -3.51 7.93
C ARG A 12 9.07 -3.60 9.04
N ASN A 13 8.76 -4.82 9.48
CA ASN A 13 7.83 -5.04 10.57
C ASN A 13 8.57 -5.01 11.91
N ASP A 14 8.48 -3.88 12.64
CA ASP A 14 9.02 -3.74 14.00
C ASP A 14 7.91 -3.90 15.08
N LEU A 15 6.77 -4.52 14.74
CA LEU A 15 5.74 -4.91 15.70
C LEU A 15 6.07 -6.28 16.31
N ASP A 16 5.45 -6.58 17.46
CA ASP A 16 5.52 -7.90 18.10
C ASP A 16 4.56 -8.93 17.47
N GLU A 17 3.91 -8.60 16.36
CA GLU A 17 2.94 -9.44 15.64
C GLU A 17 3.16 -9.35 14.12
N SER A 18 2.60 -10.29 13.35
CA SER A 18 2.66 -10.25 11.89
C SER A 18 1.85 -9.08 11.31
N THR A 19 2.21 -8.63 10.11
CA THR A 19 1.47 -7.57 9.40
C THR A 19 1.43 -7.80 7.89
N GLY A 20 0.77 -6.91 7.16
CA GLY A 20 0.74 -6.87 5.69
C GLY A 20 0.16 -5.53 5.26
N ILE A 21 0.75 -4.86 4.26
CA ILE A 21 0.35 -3.52 3.82
C ILE A 21 -0.32 -3.60 2.45
N HIS A 22 -1.58 -3.15 2.39
CA HIS A 22 -2.32 -2.99 1.15
C HIS A 22 -2.30 -1.53 0.69
N PHE A 23 -2.02 -1.28 -0.59
CA PHE A 23 -2.09 0.05 -1.21
C PHE A 23 -3.44 0.21 -1.90
N HIS A 24 -4.43 0.57 -1.10
CA HIS A 24 -5.82 0.69 -1.50
C HIS A 24 -6.00 1.66 -2.65
N GLY A 25 -6.63 1.20 -3.73
CA GLY A 25 -6.92 2.01 -4.91
C GLY A 25 -5.84 2.00 -5.99
N GLN A 26 -4.73 1.27 -5.79
CA GLN A 26 -3.68 1.13 -6.79
C GLN A 26 -3.88 -0.13 -7.66
N ASN A 27 -3.50 -0.04 -8.93
CA ASN A 27 -3.44 -1.14 -9.88
C ASN A 27 -2.10 -1.90 -9.72
N LEU A 28 -2.10 -2.90 -8.85
CA LEU A 28 -0.88 -3.62 -8.46
C LEU A 28 -0.81 -5.01 -9.11
N PRO A 29 0.40 -5.55 -9.38
CA PRO A 29 0.56 -6.98 -9.55
C PRO A 29 0.01 -7.70 -8.31
N ASN A 30 -0.70 -8.82 -8.51
CA ASN A 30 -1.34 -9.55 -7.40
C ASN A 30 -0.37 -9.83 -6.23
N ALA A 31 0.89 -10.18 -6.51
CA ALA A 31 1.92 -10.44 -5.49
C ALA A 31 2.32 -9.23 -4.63
N MET A 32 1.83 -8.02 -4.94
CA MET A 32 2.10 -6.76 -4.24
C MET A 32 0.86 -6.19 -3.56
N ASP A 33 -0.25 -6.93 -3.56
CA ASP A 33 -1.54 -6.46 -3.05
C ASP A 33 -1.62 -6.40 -1.52
N GLY A 34 -0.75 -7.11 -0.79
CA GLY A 34 -0.67 -6.92 0.66
C GLY A 34 -1.69 -7.69 1.50
N VAL A 35 -2.37 -8.69 0.94
CA VAL A 35 -3.39 -9.51 1.61
C VAL A 35 -2.76 -10.82 2.08
N PRO A 36 -2.42 -10.96 3.37
CA PRO A 36 -1.71 -12.14 3.84
C PRO A 36 -2.52 -13.43 3.63
N PHE A 37 -1.82 -14.53 3.36
CA PHE A 37 -2.36 -15.86 3.06
C PHE A 37 -3.12 -16.00 1.73
N LEU A 38 -3.33 -14.90 1.00
CA LEU A 38 -3.94 -14.90 -0.33
C LEU A 38 -2.96 -14.45 -1.40
N THR A 39 -2.40 -13.24 -1.24
CA THR A 39 -1.54 -12.63 -2.25
C THR A 39 -0.06 -12.67 -1.87
N GLN A 40 0.24 -12.78 -0.57
CA GLN A 40 1.60 -12.94 -0.04
C GLN A 40 1.60 -13.65 1.33
N PRO A 41 2.76 -14.16 1.80
CA PRO A 41 2.94 -14.51 3.20
C PRO A 41 2.80 -13.27 4.11
N PRO A 42 2.34 -13.42 5.37
CA PRO A 42 2.42 -12.35 6.37
C PRO A 42 3.87 -11.92 6.58
N ILE A 43 4.09 -10.63 6.81
CA ILE A 43 5.40 -10.09 7.19
C ILE A 43 5.57 -10.33 8.69
N MET A 44 6.43 -11.26 9.10
CA MET A 44 6.61 -11.62 10.51
C MET A 44 7.40 -10.53 11.28
N PRO A 45 7.36 -10.51 12.62
CA PRO A 45 8.20 -9.60 13.42
C PRO A 45 9.68 -9.66 13.03
N GLY A 46 10.28 -8.50 12.79
CA GLY A 46 11.66 -8.34 12.34
C GLY A 46 11.89 -8.58 10.84
N GLU A 47 10.90 -9.08 10.10
CA GLU A 47 11.03 -9.29 8.66
C GLU A 47 10.86 -7.99 7.87
N THR A 48 11.36 -8.01 6.64
CA THR A 48 11.20 -6.93 5.67
C THR A 48 10.61 -7.47 4.39
N PHE A 49 9.59 -6.79 3.88
CA PHE A 49 9.01 -7.04 2.57
C PHE A 49 9.19 -5.81 1.68
N VAL A 50 9.48 -6.04 0.40
CA VAL A 50 9.64 -4.96 -0.59
C VAL A 50 8.48 -5.03 -1.56
N TYR A 51 7.66 -3.98 -1.56
CA TYR A 51 6.61 -3.77 -2.55
C TYR A 51 7.18 -3.02 -3.74
N GLU A 52 6.99 -3.55 -4.94
CA GLU A 52 7.42 -2.93 -6.19
C GLU A 52 6.28 -2.91 -7.22
N PHE A 53 5.84 -1.71 -7.59
CA PHE A 53 4.71 -1.51 -8.50
C PHE A 53 4.83 -0.18 -9.24
N VAL A 54 3.91 0.07 -10.17
CA VAL A 54 3.77 1.35 -10.87
C VAL A 54 2.61 2.10 -10.23
N ALA A 55 2.81 3.38 -9.89
CA ALA A 55 1.76 4.22 -9.31
C ALA A 55 0.71 4.55 -10.38
N ASP A 56 -0.44 3.89 -10.29
CA ASP A 56 -1.56 4.04 -11.23
C ASP A 56 -2.85 3.58 -10.51
N PRO A 57 -3.96 4.34 -10.55
CA PRO A 57 -4.15 5.63 -11.22
C PRO A 57 -3.75 6.85 -10.37
N ALA A 58 -3.67 8.03 -11.00
CA ALA A 58 -3.60 9.31 -10.30
C ALA A 58 -4.79 9.53 -9.37
N GLY A 59 -4.54 9.99 -8.14
CA GLY A 59 -5.58 10.20 -7.16
C GLY A 59 -5.13 10.31 -5.72
N SER A 60 -6.13 10.48 -4.85
CA SER A 60 -5.98 10.35 -3.41
C SER A 60 -6.34 8.92 -2.99
N HIS A 61 -5.31 8.18 -2.58
CA HIS A 61 -5.39 6.78 -2.17
C HIS A 61 -4.94 6.62 -0.72
N MET A 62 -4.89 5.38 -0.24
CA MET A 62 -4.36 5.08 1.09
C MET A 62 -3.52 3.81 1.08
N TYR A 63 -2.62 3.70 2.05
CA TYR A 63 -2.08 2.41 2.46
C TYR A 63 -2.58 2.08 3.85
N HIS A 64 -2.79 0.80 4.15
CA HIS A 64 -3.19 0.36 5.47
C HIS A 64 -2.81 -1.09 5.73
N SER A 65 -2.80 -1.48 7.01
CA SER A 65 -2.69 -2.89 7.34
C SER A 65 -3.89 -3.68 6.80
N HIS A 66 -3.62 -4.81 6.16
CA HIS A 66 -4.62 -5.81 5.78
C HIS A 66 -4.45 -7.12 6.59
N HIS A 67 -3.77 -7.02 7.74
CA HIS A 67 -3.62 -8.09 8.73
C HIS A 67 -4.11 -7.61 10.10
N ASN A 68 -4.96 -8.38 10.79
CA ASN A 68 -5.61 -7.92 12.02
C ASN A 68 -6.17 -6.49 11.89
N ALA A 69 -6.75 -6.17 10.71
CA ALA A 69 -6.96 -4.79 10.26
C ALA A 69 -7.77 -3.95 11.26
N THR A 70 -8.77 -4.55 11.94
CA THR A 70 -9.55 -3.88 12.99
C THR A 70 -8.68 -3.28 14.10
N ASP A 71 -7.64 -3.98 14.54
CA ASP A 71 -6.73 -3.53 15.59
C ASP A 71 -5.59 -2.67 15.02
N GLN A 72 -4.90 -3.18 14.01
CA GLN A 72 -3.69 -2.55 13.47
C GLN A 72 -3.98 -1.20 12.80
N VAL A 73 -5.10 -1.07 12.08
CA VAL A 73 -5.55 0.23 11.53
C VAL A 73 -5.96 1.15 12.68
N GLY A 74 -6.70 0.65 13.68
CA GLY A 74 -7.09 1.43 14.85
C GLY A 74 -5.91 1.98 15.66
N ARG A 75 -4.75 1.30 15.60
CA ARG A 75 -3.49 1.71 16.22
C ARG A 75 -2.60 2.60 15.35
N GLY A 76 -3.05 2.97 14.16
CA GLY A 76 -2.38 3.95 13.31
C GLY A 76 -1.62 3.37 12.11
N ILE A 77 -1.77 2.09 11.78
CA ILE A 77 -1.17 1.51 10.56
C ILE A 77 -2.08 1.81 9.35
N LEU A 78 -2.14 3.09 9.02
CA LEU A 78 -2.76 3.66 7.83
C LEU A 78 -2.10 4.98 7.46
N GLY A 79 -2.18 5.37 6.20
CA GLY A 79 -1.72 6.68 5.77
C GLY A 79 -2.14 7.03 4.35
N ALA A 80 -1.97 8.30 4.00
CA ALA A 80 -2.27 8.80 2.67
C ALA A 80 -1.25 8.27 1.65
N PHE A 81 -1.74 7.89 0.47
CA PHE A 81 -0.92 7.56 -0.69
C PHE A 81 -1.36 8.47 -1.84
N ILE A 82 -0.59 9.52 -2.13
CA ILE A 82 -0.98 10.55 -3.10
C ILE A 82 -0.20 10.37 -4.40
N VAL A 83 -0.95 10.17 -5.49
CA VAL A 83 -0.44 10.08 -6.85
C VAL A 83 -0.94 11.29 -7.65
N ASP A 84 -0.03 12.18 -7.97
CA ASP A 84 -0.25 13.36 -8.80
C ASP A 84 -0.43 12.93 -10.26
N PRO A 85 -1.39 13.50 -11.00
CA PRO A 85 -1.54 13.18 -12.41
C PRO A 85 -0.30 13.62 -13.20
N ARG A 86 0.09 12.81 -14.18
CA ARG A 86 1.19 13.15 -15.09
C ARG A 86 0.84 14.37 -15.96
N ASP A 87 -0.42 14.46 -16.37
CA ASP A 87 -0.99 15.64 -17.02
C ASP A 87 -1.61 16.57 -15.96
N ALA A 88 -1.02 17.75 -15.79
CA ALA A 88 -1.48 18.76 -14.83
C ALA A 88 -2.92 19.26 -15.09
N GLY A 89 -3.51 18.97 -16.26
CA GLY A 89 -4.91 19.23 -16.57
C GLY A 89 -5.91 18.22 -15.99
N GLN A 90 -5.45 17.05 -15.51
CA GLN A 90 -6.33 16.06 -14.89
C GLN A 90 -6.64 16.39 -13.43
N ARG A 91 -7.85 16.05 -12.99
CA ARG A 91 -8.24 16.09 -11.57
C ARG A 91 -7.86 14.79 -10.89
N TYR A 92 -7.43 14.88 -9.63
CA TYR A 92 -7.28 13.70 -8.76
C TYR A 92 -8.59 12.92 -8.71
N GLN A 93 -8.51 11.62 -8.99
CA GLN A 93 -9.59 10.72 -8.65
C GLN A 93 -9.58 10.50 -7.14
N VAL A 94 -10.77 10.50 -6.54
CA VAL A 94 -10.94 10.03 -5.17
C VAL A 94 -11.39 8.58 -5.30
N CYS A 95 -10.63 7.66 -4.69
CA CYS A 95 -11.06 6.27 -4.64
C CYS A 95 -12.41 6.18 -3.94
N ALA A 96 -13.38 5.54 -4.61
CA ALA A 96 -14.72 5.29 -4.09
C ALA A 96 -14.79 3.92 -3.41
#